data_AF-A0A060ZR91-F1
#
_entry.id   AF-A0A060ZR91-F1
#
_cell.length_a   1.000
_cell.length_b   1.000
_cell.length_c   1.000
_cell.angle_alpha   90.00
_cell.angle_beta   90.00
_cell.angle_gamma   90.00
#
_symmetry.space_group_name_H-M   'P 1'
#
loop_
_entity.id
_entity.type
_entity.pdbx_description
1 polymer ?
#
loop_
_entity_poly.entity_id
_entity_poly.type
_entity_poly.pdbx_seq_one_letter_code
_entity_poly.pdbx_strand_id
1 'polypeptide(L)'
;MEIANYVDKFYRALNIRVPLIGLEVWKERDECIITEEPNTTLWSFLQWRQKLKSRKKHDNAQLLTLVKITNTHTHTHTHLTRQQLK
;
A
#
# COMPACT_ATOMS: atom_id res chain seq x y z
N MET A 1 6.84 9.97 20.26
CA MET A 1 7.45 11.04 19.44
C MET A 1 8.43 10.52 18.39
N GLU A 2 8.92 9.28 18.48
CA GLU A 2 9.97 8.79 17.56
C GLU A 2 9.48 8.52 16.13
N ILE A 3 8.28 7.97 15.96
CA ILE A 3 7.71 7.65 14.63
C ILE A 3 7.52 8.92 13.78
N ALA A 4 7.03 10.00 14.38
CA ALA A 4 6.83 11.28 13.70
C ALA A 4 8.17 11.85 13.15
N ASN A 5 9.27 11.66 13.88
CA ASN A 5 10.60 12.08 13.46
C ASN A 5 11.14 11.23 12.29
N TYR A 6 10.81 9.93 12.27
CA TYR A 6 11.23 9.04 11.19
C TYR A 6 10.49 9.36 9.89
N VAL A 7 9.19 9.64 10.01
CA VAL A 7 8.32 10.07 8.91
C VAL A 7 8.83 11.39 8.32
N ASP A 8 9.16 12.38 9.16
CA ASP A 8 9.72 13.66 8.71
C ASP A 8 11.05 13.49 7.96
N LYS A 9 11.98 12.67 8.49
CA LYS A 9 13.26 12.37 7.84
C LYS A 9 13.10 11.65 6.49
N PHE A 10 12.18 10.71 6.39
CA PHE A 10 11.94 9.95 5.16
C PHE A 10 11.43 10.85 4.03
N TYR A 11 10.48 11.74 4.31
CA TYR A 11 9.93 12.66 3.30
C TYR A 11 10.90 13.78 2.91
N ARG A 12 11.77 14.23 3.83
CA ARG A 12 12.80 15.25 3.56
C ARG A 12 13.86 14.76 2.56
N ALA A 13 14.19 13.46 2.60
CA ALA A 13 15.16 12.84 1.70
C ALA A 13 14.69 12.71 0.24
N LEU A 14 13.37 12.80 0.00
CA LEU A 14 12.78 12.64 -1.34
C LEU A 14 12.53 13.97 -2.08
N ASN A 15 12.88 15.12 -1.48
CA ASN A 15 12.70 16.47 -2.05
C ASN A 15 11.27 16.80 -2.52
N ILE A 16 10.26 16.18 -1.91
CA ILE A 16 8.84 16.48 -2.15
C ILE A 16 8.31 17.22 -0.92
N ARG A 17 7.78 18.44 -1.08
CA ARG A 17 6.95 19.08 -0.05
C ARG A 17 5.58 18.41 -0.04
N VAL A 18 5.47 17.27 0.64
CA VAL A 18 4.16 16.71 1.01
C VAL A 18 3.83 17.28 2.38
N PRO A 19 2.98 18.32 2.53
CA PRO A 19 2.39 18.55 3.84
C PRO A 19 1.66 17.25 4.20
N LEU A 20 2.04 16.59 5.30
CA LEU A 20 1.26 15.46 5.81
C LEU A 20 -0.08 16.03 6.27
N ILE A 21 -1.03 16.12 5.34
CA ILE A 21 -2.32 16.76 5.58
C ILE A 21 -3.14 15.93 6.58
N GLY A 22 -2.83 14.64 6.76
CA GLY A 22 -3.45 13.77 7.75
C GLY A 22 -2.74 12.44 7.96
N LEU A 23 -2.83 11.94 9.19
CA LEU A 23 -2.50 10.56 9.58
C LEU A 23 -3.75 10.00 10.28
N GLU A 24 -4.24 8.85 9.83
CA GLU A 24 -5.37 8.15 10.45
C GLU A 24 -4.87 6.78 10.92
N VAL A 25 -4.89 6.54 12.23
CA VAL A 25 -4.47 5.27 12.83
C VAL A 25 -5.71 4.51 13.26
N TRP A 26 -5.90 3.33 12.67
CA TRP A 26 -7.02 2.45 12.97
C TRP A 26 -6.72 1.64 14.22
N LYS A 27 -7.34 2.00 15.35
CA LYS A 27 -7.07 1.39 16.67
C LYS A 27 -8.09 0.34 17.07
N GLU A 28 -9.35 0.50 16.67
CA GLU A 28 -10.43 -0.39 17.06
C GLU A 28 -10.62 -1.54 16.08
N ARG A 29 -10.55 -1.24 14.78
CA ARG A 29 -10.64 -2.21 13.69
C ARG A 29 -10.09 -1.60 12.40
N ASP A 30 -9.77 -2.43 11.44
CA ASP A 30 -9.42 -1.97 10.10
C ASP A 30 -10.64 -1.34 9.42
N GLU A 31 -10.44 -0.16 8.83
CA GLU A 31 -11.49 0.58 8.12
C GLU A 31 -11.70 0.08 6.67
N CYS A 32 -10.80 -0.79 6.20
CA CYS A 32 -10.94 -1.55 4.97
C CYS A 32 -10.45 -2.97 5.17
N ILE A 33 -10.81 -3.87 4.26
CA ILE A 33 -10.36 -5.26 4.31
C ILE A 33 -8.89 -5.30 3.90
N ILE A 34 -8.04 -5.88 4.75
CA ILE A 34 -6.63 -6.15 4.48
C ILE A 34 -6.44 -7.66 4.46
N THR A 35 -6.02 -8.19 3.32
CA THR A 35 -5.69 -9.61 3.13
C THR A 35 -4.31 -9.77 2.51
N GLU A 36 -3.82 -11.02 2.46
CA GLU A 36 -2.60 -11.33 1.73
C GLU A 36 -2.73 -11.14 0.21
N GLU A 37 -3.95 -11.11 -0.33
CA GLU A 37 -4.16 -10.92 -1.76
C GLU A 37 -4.06 -9.42 -2.12
N PRO A 38 -3.10 -9.01 -2.98
CA PRO A 38 -2.86 -7.61 -3.28
C PRO A 38 -4.08 -6.91 -3.88
N ASN A 39 -4.79 -7.59 -4.78
CA ASN A 39 -5.92 -7.01 -5.51
C ASN A 39 -7.11 -6.72 -4.59
N THR A 40 -7.44 -7.66 -3.71
CA THR A 40 -8.52 -7.53 -2.73
C THR A 40 -8.23 -6.37 -1.76
N THR A 41 -7.02 -6.30 -1.22
CA THR A 41 -6.59 -5.20 -0.34
C THR A 41 -6.61 -3.85 -1.05
N LEU A 42 -6.08 -3.79 -2.29
CA LEU A 42 -6.05 -2.55 -3.08
C LEU A 42 -7.46 -2.04 -3.36
N TRP A 43 -8.37 -2.92 -3.78
CA TRP A 43 -9.75 -2.53 -4.08
C TRP A 43 -10.46 -1.99 -2.84
N SER A 44 -10.35 -2.68 -1.71
CA SER A 44 -10.95 -2.24 -0.45
C SER A 44 -10.38 -0.90 0.01
N PHE A 45 -9.06 -0.71 -0.10
CA PHE A 45 -8.41 0.55 0.23
C PHE A 45 -8.90 1.72 -0.65
N LEU A 46 -9.08 1.50 -1.96
CA LEU A 46 -9.59 2.53 -2.87
C LEU A 46 -11.03 2.93 -2.53
N GLN A 47 -11.89 1.97 -2.15
CA GLN A 47 -13.24 2.26 -1.68
C GLN A 47 -13.24 3.08 -0.38
N TRP A 48 -12.37 2.74 0.57
CA TRP A 48 -12.18 3.53 1.78
C TRP A 48 -11.68 4.95 1.48
N ARG A 49 -10.70 5.09 0.59
CA ARG A 49 -10.14 6.40 0.17
C ARG A 49 -11.21 7.31 -0.43
N GLN A 50 -12.15 6.77 -1.21
CA GLN A 50 -13.27 7.56 -1.75
C GLN A 50 -14.12 8.16 -0.62
N LYS A 51 -14.38 7.40 0.45
CA LYS A 51 -15.07 7.89 1.66
C LYS A 51 -14.21 8.84 2.49
N LEU A 52 -12.89 8.66 2.51
CA LEU A 52 -11.99 9.61 3.15
C LEU A 52 -12.00 10.96 2.42
N LYS A 53 -12.05 10.95 1.07
CA LYS A 53 -12.01 12.16 0.25
C LYS A 53 -13.17 13.12 0.52
N SER A 54 -14.34 12.60 0.90
CA SER A 54 -15.49 13.43 1.29
C SER A 54 -15.30 14.10 2.66
N ARG A 55 -14.54 13.50 3.57
CA ARG A 55 -14.24 14.04 4.91
C ARG A 55 -12.98 14.91 4.95
N LYS A 56 -12.00 14.60 4.10
CA LYS A 56 -10.68 15.22 4.11
C LYS A 56 -10.12 15.33 2.70
N LYS A 57 -9.91 16.56 2.23
CA LYS A 57 -9.26 16.81 0.94
C LYS A 57 -7.82 16.31 0.97
N HIS A 58 -7.49 15.44 0.04
CA HIS A 58 -6.14 14.92 -0.18
C HIS A 58 -6.01 14.48 -1.64
N ASP A 59 -4.80 14.57 -2.18
CA ASP A 59 -4.50 14.14 -3.55
C ASP A 59 -4.18 12.64 -3.57
N ASN A 60 -3.30 12.21 -2.68
CA ASN A 60 -2.83 10.83 -2.56
C ASN A 60 -3.01 10.32 -1.12
N ALA A 61 -3.21 9.02 -0.98
CA ALA A 61 -3.23 8.30 0.29
C ALA A 61 -2.45 7.00 0.12
N GLN A 62 -1.71 6.60 1.16
CA GLN A 62 -0.95 5.36 1.19
C GLN A 62 -1.39 4.53 2.40
N LEU A 63 -1.53 3.22 2.21
CA LEU A 63 -1.82 2.27 3.27
C LEU A 63 -0.51 1.63 3.74
N LEU A 64 -0.24 1.72 5.03
CA LEU A 64 0.84 0.96 5.67
C LEU A 64 0.20 -0.17 6.48
N THR A 65 0.63 -1.40 6.22
CA THR A 65 0.13 -2.59 6.91
C THR A 65 1.26 -3.54 7.27
N LEU A 66 1.07 -4.32 8.33
CA LEU A 66 1.96 -5.42 8.74
C LEU A 66 1.56 -6.75 8.09
N VAL A 67 0.41 -6.81 7.40
CA VAL A 67 -0.01 -8.00 6.66
C VAL A 67 0.91 -8.20 5.47
N LYS A 68 1.49 -9.40 5.36
CA LYS A 68 2.36 -9.76 4.24
C LYS A 68 1.50 -10.03 3.01
N ILE A 69 1.64 -9.18 2.00
CA ILE A 69 0.98 -9.35 0.71
C ILE A 69 1.71 -10.45 -0.09
N THR A 70 0.97 -11.48 -0.50
CA THR A 70 1.44 -12.61 -1.29
C THR A 70 1.17 -12.34 -2.77
N ASN A 71 2.22 -12.06 -3.54
CA ASN A 71 2.10 -11.91 -4.99
C ASN A 71 1.91 -13.29 -5.62
N THR A 72 0.74 -13.54 -6.21
CA THR A 72 0.41 -14.82 -6.87
C THR A 72 0.90 -14.93 -8.33
N HIS A 73 1.75 -14.01 -8.80
CA HIS A 73 2.40 -14.14 -10.12
C HIS A 73 3.61 -15.09 -10.08
N THR A 74 3.38 -16.34 -9.70
CA THR A 74 4.24 -17.45 -10.11
C THR A 74 3.85 -17.84 -11.54
N HIS A 75 4.33 -17.08 -12.53
CA HIS A 75 4.41 -17.64 -13.88
C HIS A 75 5.43 -18.77 -13.86
N THR A 76 4.94 -20.00 -13.76
CA THR A 76 5.69 -21.22 -14.03
C THR A 76 6.13 -21.23 -15.49
N HIS A 77 7.23 -20.55 -15.81
CA HIS A 77 7.91 -20.66 -17.09
C HIS A 77 9.01 -21.73 -16.99
N THR A 78 8.64 -22.98 -16.69
CA THR A 78 9.61 -24.08 -16.54
C THR A 78 9.52 -25.16 -17.63
N HIS A 79 8.84 -24.91 -18.75
CA HIS A 79 8.59 -25.98 -19.74
C HIS A 79 8.90 -25.70 -21.22
N LEU A 80 9.69 -24.67 -21.57
CA LEU A 80 10.02 -24.39 -22.99
C LEU A 80 11.50 -24.41 -23.37
N THR A 81 12.45 -24.56 -22.43
CA THR A 81 13.88 -24.65 -22.77
C THR A 81 14.35 -26.03 -23.24
N ARG A 82 13.47 -27.05 -23.31
CA ARG A 82 13.84 -28.37 -23.85
C ARG A 82 13.65 -28.53 -25.37
N GLN A 83 13.17 -27.49 -26.07
CA GLN A 83 12.92 -27.54 -27.52
C GLN A 83 13.96 -26.82 -28.38
N GLN A 84 15.09 -26.35 -27.82
CA GLN A 84 16.16 -25.70 -28.61
C GLN A 84 17.51 -26.43 -28.61
N LEU A 85 17.55 -27.70 -28.17
CA LEU A 85 18.70 -28.59 -28.36
C LEU A 85 18.23 -29.91 -29.01
N LYS A 86 17.68 -29.81 -30.22
CA LYS A 86 17.70 -30.84 -31.26
C LYS A 86 17.65 -30.19 -32.63
#